data_AF-A0A534YQI5-F1
#
_entry.id   AF-A0A534YQI5-F1
#
_cell.length_a   1.000
_cell.length_b   1.000
_cell.length_c   1.000
_cell.angle_alpha   90.00
_cell.angle_beta   90.00
_cell.angle_gamma   90.00
#
_symmetry.space_group_name_H-M   'P 1'
#
loop_
_entity.id
_entity.type
_entity.pdbx_description
1 polymer ?
#
loop_
_entity_poly.entity_id
_entity_poly.type
_entity_poly.pdbx_seq_one_letter_code
_entity_poly.pdbx_strand_id
1 'polypeptide(L)'
;MLRRRKRSSSSCGASGFRCRLPRRSARARARTLPNGQRACSGVRRCSSIPVRARPITARAVVEAARPSAFLAPPTDLPQLAALLRLAALAVVNDTGPMHLAAACGAPTLALLHAPEGARFAHRDPLFAALVWPDVPQALAAASRLLDTAQAAREPPPSSQEHHR
;
A
#
# COMPACT_ATOMS: atom_id res chain seq x y z
N MET A 1 -8.19 -48.67 -33.00
CA MET A 1 -8.56 -48.00 -34.27
C MET A 1 -9.33 -46.75 -33.88
N LEU A 2 -8.96 -45.51 -34.17
CA LEU A 2 -8.53 -44.90 -35.43
C LEU A 2 -7.50 -43.78 -35.14
N ARG A 3 -6.45 -43.72 -35.96
CA ARG A 3 -5.39 -42.70 -35.97
C ARG A 3 -5.77 -41.49 -36.82
N ARG A 4 -5.22 -40.31 -36.47
CA ARG A 4 -4.59 -39.26 -37.32
C ARG A 4 -4.78 -37.89 -36.67
N ARG A 5 -3.86 -36.91 -36.66
CA ARG A 5 -2.42 -36.80 -36.93
C ARG A 5 -2.00 -35.40 -36.42
N LYS A 6 -0.76 -35.28 -35.94
CA LYS A 6 -0.04 -34.03 -35.60
C LYS A 6 -0.09 -32.99 -36.73
N ARG A 7 -0.15 -31.71 -36.35
CA ARG A 7 0.65 -30.65 -36.97
C ARG A 7 1.41 -29.90 -35.88
N SER A 8 2.63 -29.57 -36.24
CA SER A 8 3.77 -29.08 -35.46
C SER A 8 3.98 -27.58 -35.66
N SER A 9 4.87 -27.03 -34.81
CA SER A 9 5.53 -25.70 -34.87
C SER A 9 4.62 -24.52 -34.53
N SER A 10 5.01 -23.54 -33.71
CA SER A 10 6.33 -22.92 -33.57
C SER A 10 6.47 -22.18 -32.22
N SER A 11 7.72 -21.83 -31.93
CA SER A 11 8.35 -21.16 -30.78
C SER A 11 7.88 -19.75 -30.39
N CYS A 12 8.46 -19.25 -29.28
CA CYS A 12 8.57 -17.84 -28.84
C CYS A 12 7.36 -17.34 -28.03
N GLY A 13 7.46 -16.66 -26.89
CA GLY A 13 8.54 -16.01 -26.15
C GLY A 13 7.88 -15.17 -25.04
N ALA A 14 8.62 -14.84 -23.98
CA ALA A 14 8.14 -14.10 -22.80
C ALA A 14 7.57 -12.69 -23.11
N SER A 15 6.58 -12.24 -22.33
CA SER A 15 6.30 -10.85 -21.88
C SER A 15 4.85 -10.79 -21.37
N GLY A 16 4.53 -10.32 -20.16
CA GLY A 16 4.91 -9.02 -19.60
C GLY A 16 3.71 -8.07 -19.72
N PHE A 17 2.70 -8.21 -18.86
CA PHE A 17 1.57 -7.27 -18.81
C PHE A 17 2.06 -5.95 -18.20
N ARG A 18 2.56 -5.06 -19.06
CA ARG A 18 2.83 -3.65 -18.74
C ARG A 18 1.52 -2.86 -18.87
N CYS A 19 1.03 -2.35 -17.75
CA CYS A 19 0.03 -1.29 -17.76
C CYS A 19 0.67 0.01 -18.28
N ARG A 20 0.27 0.48 -19.47
CA ARG A 20 0.71 1.75 -20.08
C ARG A 20 -0.23 2.87 -19.66
N LEU A 21 0.28 3.90 -18.99
CA LEU A 21 -0.38 5.20 -18.87
C LEU A 21 0.02 6.13 -20.05
N PRO A 22 -0.90 6.94 -20.59
CA PRO A 22 -0.64 7.78 -21.76
C PRO A 22 0.19 9.02 -21.38
N ARG A 23 1.32 9.21 -22.08
CA ARG A 23 2.04 10.48 -22.17
C ARG A 23 1.30 11.39 -23.13
N ARG A 24 0.69 12.50 -22.66
CA ARG A 24 0.61 13.74 -23.46
C ARG A 24 0.64 15.00 -22.59
N SER A 25 1.63 15.80 -22.94
CA SER A 25 1.92 17.21 -22.74
C SER A 25 0.70 18.15 -22.83
N ALA A 26 0.57 19.03 -21.85
CA ALA A 26 -0.08 20.33 -22.01
C ALA A 26 0.76 21.41 -21.30
N ARG A 27 1.33 22.33 -22.10
CA ARG A 27 2.01 23.53 -21.60
C ARG A 27 0.98 24.43 -20.90
N ALA A 28 1.02 24.52 -19.58
CA ALA A 28 0.28 25.55 -18.85
C ALA A 28 1.10 26.84 -18.86
N ARG A 29 0.61 27.87 -19.56
CA ARG A 29 1.12 29.25 -19.42
C ARG A 29 0.77 29.72 -18.01
N ALA A 30 1.79 30.00 -17.19
CA ALA A 30 1.60 30.59 -15.89
C ALA A 30 1.21 32.06 -16.05
N ARG A 31 0.06 32.46 -15.48
CA ARG A 31 -0.27 33.87 -15.26
C ARG A 31 -0.24 34.08 -13.75
N THR A 32 0.64 34.95 -13.29
CA THR A 32 0.85 35.26 -11.88
C THR A 32 -0.27 36.16 -11.39
N LEU A 33 -0.95 35.78 -10.31
CA LEU A 33 -1.85 36.65 -9.54
C LEU A 33 -1.09 37.20 -8.32
N PRO A 34 -1.46 38.36 -7.75
CA PRO A 34 -0.59 39.14 -6.86
C PRO A 34 -0.26 38.51 -5.49
N ASN A 35 -0.87 37.36 -5.11
CA ASN A 35 -0.72 36.76 -3.78
C ASN A 35 -0.22 35.29 -3.80
N GLY A 36 0.58 34.90 -4.79
CA GLY A 36 1.42 33.68 -4.70
C GLY A 36 0.71 32.31 -4.68
N GLN A 37 -0.61 32.24 -4.80
CA GLN A 37 -1.36 30.98 -4.83
C GLN A 37 -1.62 30.51 -6.26
N ARG A 38 -1.27 29.25 -6.57
CA ARG A 38 -1.68 28.56 -7.80
C ARG A 38 -3.05 27.91 -7.57
N ALA A 39 -4.08 28.43 -8.23
CA ALA A 39 -5.39 27.78 -8.27
C ALA A 39 -5.42 26.72 -9.38
N CYS A 40 -5.47 25.44 -8.99
CA CYS A 40 -5.91 24.38 -9.89
C CYS A 40 -7.45 24.36 -9.89
N SER A 41 -8.06 24.96 -10.90
CA SER A 41 -9.51 24.90 -11.11
C SER A 41 -9.93 23.47 -11.45
N GLY A 42 -10.63 22.79 -10.52
CA GLY A 42 -11.19 21.47 -10.81
C GLY A 42 -11.81 20.70 -9.64
N VAL A 43 -11.51 21.02 -8.38
CA VAL A 43 -12.07 20.29 -7.24
C VAL A 43 -13.27 21.06 -6.68
N ARG A 44 -14.47 20.74 -7.18
CA ARG A 44 -15.71 21.07 -6.48
C ARG A 44 -15.76 20.22 -5.22
N ARG A 45 -15.89 20.89 -4.06
CA ARG A 45 -16.06 20.37 -2.70
C ARG A 45 -14.78 19.93 -1.97
N CYS A 46 -14.02 20.92 -1.49
CA CYS A 46 -13.32 20.77 -0.22
C CYS A 46 -14.36 20.90 0.89
N SER A 47 -14.87 19.79 1.43
CA SER A 47 -15.41 19.85 2.78
C SER A 47 -14.20 19.89 3.71
N SER A 48 -13.89 21.05 4.28
CA SER A 48 -13.08 21.13 5.48
C SER A 48 -13.77 20.25 6.53
N ILE A 49 -13.29 19.02 6.73
CA ILE A 49 -13.81 18.14 7.77
C ILE A 49 -13.43 18.83 9.09
N PRO A 50 -14.40 19.33 9.88
CA PRO A 50 -14.06 19.96 11.13
C PRO A 50 -13.42 18.92 12.06
N VAL A 51 -12.43 19.35 12.85
CA VAL A 51 -11.63 18.59 13.83
C VAL A 51 -12.48 18.14 15.05
N ARG A 52 -13.72 17.72 14.79
CA ARG A 52 -14.67 17.10 15.72
C ARG A 52 -15.48 16.01 15.01
N ALA A 53 -14.84 15.27 14.11
CA ALA A 53 -15.40 14.02 13.62
C ALA A 53 -15.49 13.06 14.82
N ARG A 54 -16.68 12.51 15.08
CA ARG A 54 -16.85 11.43 16.07
C ARG A 54 -15.87 10.30 15.71
N PRO A 55 -15.25 9.63 16.70
CA PRO A 55 -14.37 8.51 16.40
C PRO A 55 -15.14 7.51 15.54
N ILE A 56 -14.62 7.23 14.36
CA ILE A 56 -15.20 6.22 13.48
C ILE A 56 -14.93 4.88 14.14
N THR A 57 -15.99 4.11 14.38
CA THR A 57 -15.85 2.79 15.02
C THR A 57 -15.38 1.77 13.99
N ALA A 58 -14.68 0.73 14.45
CA ALA A 58 -14.30 -0.40 13.59
C ALA A 58 -15.52 -1.01 12.87
N ARG A 59 -16.70 -1.01 13.51
CA ARG A 59 -17.98 -1.42 12.91
C ARG A 59 -18.32 -0.56 11.69
N ALA A 60 -18.26 0.76 11.81
CA ALA A 60 -18.57 1.66 10.70
C ALA A 60 -17.61 1.48 9.52
N VAL A 61 -16.32 1.24 9.79
CA VAL A 61 -15.33 0.92 8.75
C VAL A 61 -15.69 -0.37 8.03
N VAL A 62 -16.01 -1.43 8.78
CA VAL A 62 -16.39 -2.72 8.21
C VAL A 62 -17.64 -2.60 7.35
N GLU A 63 -18.69 -1.93 7.83
CA GLU A 63 -19.93 -1.71 7.05
C GLU A 63 -19.64 -0.98 5.73
N ALA A 64 -18.79 0.05 5.74
CA ALA A 64 -18.43 0.80 4.55
C ALA A 64 -17.55 0.01 3.57
N ALA A 65 -16.80 -0.98 4.06
CA ALA A 65 -15.82 -1.76 3.29
C ALA A 65 -16.31 -3.17 2.91
N ARG A 66 -17.59 -3.52 3.15
CA ARG A 66 -18.14 -4.83 2.78
C ARG A 66 -18.09 -5.06 1.26
N PRO A 67 -17.83 -6.32 0.82
CA PRO A 67 -17.56 -7.53 1.61
C PRO A 67 -16.08 -7.73 1.97
N SER A 68 -15.23 -6.73 1.73
CA SER A 68 -13.76 -6.85 1.78
C SER A 68 -13.15 -6.69 3.17
N ALA A 69 -13.96 -6.40 4.20
CA ALA A 69 -13.51 -6.27 5.57
C ALA A 69 -14.46 -7.00 6.54
N PHE A 70 -13.90 -7.46 7.65
CA PHE A 70 -14.64 -8.04 8.77
C PHE A 70 -14.03 -7.55 10.09
N LEU A 71 -14.77 -7.64 11.19
CA LEU A 71 -14.24 -7.32 12.51
C LEU A 71 -13.34 -8.44 13.00
N ALA A 72 -12.14 -8.09 13.44
CA ALA A 72 -11.29 -9.03 14.16
C ALA A 72 -12.03 -9.54 15.41
N PRO A 73 -11.97 -10.84 15.71
CA PRO A 73 -12.45 -11.36 16.98
C PRO A 73 -11.63 -10.76 18.15
N PRO A 74 -12.13 -10.84 19.40
CA PRO A 74 -11.31 -10.52 20.57
C PRO A 74 -10.02 -11.32 20.54
N THR A 75 -8.88 -10.64 20.66
CA THR A 75 -7.55 -11.25 20.63
C THR A 75 -6.73 -10.84 21.84
N ASP A 76 -5.91 -11.76 22.33
CA ASP A 76 -4.81 -11.44 23.25
C ASP A 76 -3.55 -11.00 22.49
N LEU A 77 -2.51 -10.58 23.21
CA LEU A 77 -1.27 -10.10 22.59
C LEU A 77 -0.57 -11.17 21.72
N PRO A 78 -0.39 -12.43 22.16
CA PRO A 78 0.15 -13.48 21.31
C PRO A 78 -0.67 -13.75 20.03
N GLN A 79 -2.00 -13.76 20.14
CA GLN A 79 -2.90 -13.97 19.00
C GLN A 79 -2.80 -12.82 18.00
N LEU A 80 -2.76 -11.58 18.50
CA LEU A 80 -2.55 -10.40 17.65
C LEU A 80 -1.19 -10.48 16.95
N ALA A 81 -0.12 -10.84 17.66
CA ALA A 81 1.21 -11.02 17.09
C ALA A 81 1.22 -12.10 15.99
N ALA A 82 0.51 -13.20 16.19
CA ALA A 82 0.37 -14.26 15.19
C ALA A 82 -0.35 -13.76 13.93
N LEU A 83 -1.42 -12.97 14.08
CA LEU A 83 -2.12 -12.35 12.95
C LEU A 83 -1.23 -11.36 12.20
N LEU A 84 -0.49 -10.52 12.92
CA LEU A 84 0.42 -9.54 12.33
C LEU A 84 1.53 -10.21 11.53
N ARG A 85 2.12 -11.30 12.05
CA ARG A 85 3.16 -12.06 11.33
C ARG A 85 2.69 -12.63 9.99
N LEU A 86 1.39 -12.92 9.87
CA LEU A 86 0.79 -13.45 8.65
C LEU A 86 0.28 -12.35 7.70
N ALA A 87 0.21 -11.09 8.15
CA ALA A 87 -0.32 -10.01 7.36
C ALA A 87 0.57 -9.72 6.13
N ALA A 88 -0.05 -9.40 5.00
CA ALA A 88 0.66 -8.85 3.86
C ALA A 88 1.07 -7.39 4.09
N LEU A 89 0.25 -6.65 4.86
CA LEU A 89 0.46 -5.27 5.28
C LEU A 89 -0.40 -5.00 6.52
N ALA A 90 0.16 -4.35 7.52
CA ALA A 90 -0.54 -3.80 8.68
C ALA A 90 -0.66 -2.28 8.52
N VAL A 91 -1.88 -1.73 8.58
CA VAL A 91 -2.13 -0.29 8.60
C VAL A 91 -2.59 0.11 9.99
N VAL A 92 -1.88 1.03 10.64
CA VAL A 92 -2.06 1.34 12.06
C VAL A 92 -2.09 2.84 12.30
N ASN A 93 -2.95 3.28 13.21
CA ASN A 93 -3.05 4.68 13.64
C ASN A 93 -2.47 4.93 15.05
N ASP A 94 -2.14 3.86 15.77
CA ASP A 94 -1.67 3.88 17.16
C ASP A 94 -0.23 3.36 17.25
N THR A 95 0.54 3.92 18.18
CA THR A 95 1.97 3.56 18.34
C THR A 95 2.18 2.17 18.95
N GLY A 96 1.23 1.64 19.73
CA GLY A 96 1.35 0.30 20.34
C GLY A 96 1.33 -0.83 19.30
N PRO A 97 0.21 -1.03 18.57
CA PRO A 97 0.13 -2.03 17.50
C PRO A 97 1.18 -1.84 16.40
N MET A 98 1.59 -0.60 16.15
CA MET A 98 2.70 -0.28 15.24
C MET A 98 4.01 -0.98 15.65
N HIS A 99 4.42 -0.85 16.92
CA HIS A 99 5.63 -1.50 17.41
C HIS A 99 5.53 -3.03 17.37
N LEU A 100 4.36 -3.57 17.71
CA LEU A 100 4.14 -5.02 17.66
C LEU A 100 4.23 -5.55 16.22
N ALA A 101 3.60 -4.85 15.26
CA ALA A 101 3.64 -5.23 13.84
C ALA A 101 5.06 -5.23 13.29
N ALA A 102 5.83 -4.18 13.58
CA ALA A 102 7.23 -4.07 13.20
C ALA A 102 8.09 -5.19 13.84
N ALA A 103 7.88 -5.48 15.13
CA ALA A 103 8.58 -6.56 15.82
C ALA A 103 8.25 -7.96 15.26
N CYS A 104 7.04 -8.15 14.74
CA CYS A 104 6.64 -9.38 14.06
C CYS A 104 7.15 -9.50 12.61
N GLY A 105 7.84 -8.48 12.08
CA GLY A 105 8.31 -8.44 10.70
C GLY A 105 7.19 -8.19 9.67
N ALA A 106 6.04 -7.69 10.11
CA ALA A 106 4.94 -7.35 9.22
C ALA A 106 5.26 -6.04 8.48
N PRO A 107 5.05 -5.96 7.16
CA PRO A 107 5.06 -4.68 6.48
C PRO A 107 4.05 -3.74 7.13
N THR A 108 4.47 -2.56 7.54
CA THR A 108 3.70 -1.68 8.43
C THR A 108 3.62 -0.26 7.87
N LEU A 109 2.39 0.22 7.68
CA LEU A 109 2.09 1.61 7.34
C LEU A 109 1.44 2.29 8.55
N ALA A 110 2.17 3.21 9.19
CA ALA A 110 1.65 4.03 10.27
C ALA A 110 1.04 5.33 9.75
N LEU A 111 -0.24 5.57 10.06
CA LEU A 111 -0.98 6.79 9.76
C LEU A 111 -1.03 7.66 11.01
N LEU A 112 -0.19 8.67 11.07
CA LEU A 112 0.05 9.48 12.26
C LEU A 112 -0.78 10.77 12.21
N HIS A 113 -1.37 11.11 13.36
CA HIS A 113 -2.15 12.34 13.55
C HIS A 113 -1.27 13.54 13.94
N ALA A 114 0.01 13.34 14.20
CA ALA A 114 0.91 14.42 14.61
C ALA A 114 2.36 14.11 14.22
N PRO A 115 3.16 15.12 13.82
CA PRO A 115 4.58 14.93 13.50
C PRO A 115 5.39 14.31 14.65
N GLU A 116 5.01 14.59 15.90
CA GLU A 116 5.67 14.05 17.10
C GLU A 116 5.59 12.52 17.15
N GLY A 117 4.57 11.92 16.55
CA GLY A 117 4.46 10.46 16.45
C GLY A 117 5.58 9.86 15.61
N ALA A 118 6.15 10.61 14.65
CA ALA A 118 7.21 10.11 13.76
C ALA A 118 8.51 9.81 14.52
N ARG A 119 8.68 10.32 15.75
CA ARG A 119 9.82 9.96 16.61
C ARG A 119 9.83 8.48 17.01
N PHE A 120 8.68 7.81 16.93
CA PHE A 120 8.52 6.38 17.22
C PHE A 120 8.53 5.51 15.95
N ALA A 121 8.77 6.11 14.77
CA ALA A 121 8.85 5.39 13.52
C ALA A 121 10.02 4.40 13.51
N HIS A 122 9.78 3.22 12.94
CA HIS A 122 10.85 2.27 12.66
C HIS A 122 11.62 2.67 11.39
N ARG A 123 12.87 2.20 11.29
CA ARG A 123 13.77 2.50 10.16
C ARG A 123 13.95 1.32 9.21
N ASP A 124 13.15 0.27 9.35
CA ASP A 124 13.24 -0.92 8.51
C ASP A 124 12.62 -0.69 7.12
N PRO A 125 13.07 -1.43 6.09
CA PRO A 125 12.53 -1.29 4.72
C PRO A 125 11.05 -1.65 4.58
N LEU A 126 10.50 -2.38 5.56
CA LEU A 126 9.10 -2.80 5.58
C LEU A 126 8.24 -1.84 6.39
N PHE A 127 8.75 -0.66 6.76
CA PHE A 127 8.02 0.34 7.53
C PHE A 127 7.94 1.68 6.82
N ALA A 128 6.76 2.29 6.86
CA ALA A 128 6.57 3.69 6.50
C ALA A 128 5.62 4.38 7.48
N ALA A 129 5.91 5.64 7.81
CA ALA A 129 5.01 6.51 8.57
C ALA A 129 4.63 7.72 7.73
N LEU A 130 3.33 8.03 7.70
CA LEU A 130 2.79 9.21 7.04
C LEU A 130 2.01 10.04 8.06
N VAL A 131 2.26 11.35 8.07
CA VAL A 131 1.56 12.30 8.94
C VAL A 131 0.49 13.00 8.12
N TRP A 132 -0.79 12.88 8.50
CA TRP A 132 -1.94 13.43 7.76
C TRP A 132 -1.93 13.17 6.24
N PRO A 133 -1.76 11.93 5.78
CA PRO A 133 -1.78 11.67 4.35
C PRO A 133 -3.17 11.84 3.76
N ASP A 134 -3.20 12.26 2.49
CA ASP A 134 -4.37 12.02 1.66
C ASP A 134 -4.46 10.54 1.24
N VAL A 135 -5.62 10.13 0.71
CA VAL A 135 -5.85 8.74 0.28
C VAL A 135 -4.83 8.30 -0.78
N PRO A 136 -4.53 9.08 -1.84
CA PRO A 136 -3.49 8.74 -2.81
C PRO A 136 -2.10 8.50 -2.19
N GLN A 137 -1.67 9.33 -1.24
CA GLN A 137 -0.39 9.19 -0.55
C GLN A 137 -0.33 7.89 0.26
N ALA A 138 -1.40 7.58 1.00
CA ALA A 138 -1.50 6.35 1.76
C ALA A 138 -1.46 5.11 0.86
N LEU A 139 -2.21 5.11 -0.25
CA LEU A 139 -2.23 4.00 -1.21
C LEU A 139 -0.87 3.81 -1.90
N ALA A 140 -0.21 4.90 -2.28
CA ALA A 140 1.12 4.82 -2.89
C ALA A 140 2.15 4.23 -1.92
N ALA A 141 2.10 4.57 -0.63
CA ALA A 141 2.96 3.97 0.38
C ALA A 141 2.64 2.50 0.62
N ALA A 142 1.36 2.15 0.71
CA ALA A 142 0.91 0.76 0.85
C ALA A 142 1.40 -0.12 -0.31
N SER A 143 1.28 0.35 -1.56
CA SER A 143 1.78 -0.38 -2.73
C SER A 143 3.28 -0.64 -2.64
N ARG A 144 4.08 0.37 -2.30
CA ARG A 144 5.54 0.21 -2.17
C ARG A 144 5.93 -0.80 -1.09
N LEU A 145 5.23 -0.78 0.04
CA LEU A 145 5.47 -1.74 1.13
C LEU A 145 5.12 -3.17 0.71
N LEU A 146 4.00 -3.36 0.00
CA LEU A 146 3.61 -4.66 -0.54
C LEU A 146 4.64 -5.16 -1.56
N ASP A 147 5.07 -4.32 -2.50
CA ASP A 147 6.08 -4.68 -3.50
C ASP A 147 7.41 -5.09 -2.82
N THR A 148 7.84 -4.32 -1.81
CA THR A 148 9.06 -4.61 -1.04
C THR A 148 8.96 -5.92 -0.27
N ALA A 149 7.80 -6.17 0.36
CA ALA A 149 7.55 -7.39 1.10
C ALA A 149 7.49 -8.62 0.19
N GLN A 150 6.91 -8.49 -1.00
CA GLN A 150 6.86 -9.55 -2.00
C GLN A 150 8.27 -9.89 -2.49
N ALA A 151 9.08 -8.88 -2.82
CA ALA A 151 10.47 -9.09 -3.23
C ALA A 151 11.31 -9.75 -2.12
N ALA A 152 11.07 -9.43 -0.84
CA ALA A 152 11.76 -10.05 0.29
C ALA A 152 11.34 -11.51 0.56
N ARG A 153 10.13 -11.92 0.13
CA ARG A 153 9.62 -13.30 0.26
C ARG A 153 10.07 -14.20 -0.88
N GLU A 154 10.37 -13.63 -2.04
CA GLU A 154 10.84 -14.40 -3.19
C GLU A 154 12.23 -14.98 -2.88
N PRO A 155 12.44 -16.29 -3.00
CA PRO A 155 13.76 -16.87 -2.79
C PRO A 155 14.75 -16.24 -3.77
N PRO A 156 16.01 -16.02 -3.37
CA PRO A 156 17.02 -15.50 -4.28
C PRO A 156 17.08 -16.41 -5.53
N PRO A 157 17.27 -15.84 -6.73
CA PRO A 157 17.38 -16.66 -7.93
C PRO A 157 18.50 -17.68 -7.68
N SER A 158 18.17 -18.97 -7.81
CA SER A 158 19.17 -20.02 -7.68
C SER A 158 20.31 -19.68 -8.62
N SER A 159 21.52 -19.54 -8.05
CA SER A 159 22.75 -19.49 -8.82
C SER A 159 22.70 -20.71 -9.75
N GLN A 160 22.35 -20.51 -11.01
CA GLN A 160 22.56 -21.55 -12.00
C GLN A 160 24.08 -21.65 -12.11
N GLU A 161 24.64 -22.54 -11.28
CA GLU A 161 25.97 -23.08 -11.46
C GLU A 161 26.04 -23.57 -12.89
N HIS A 162 26.65 -22.75 -13.74
CA HIS A 162 27.18 -23.18 -15.02
C HIS A 162 28.30 -24.18 -14.69
N HIS A 163 27.94 -25.42 -14.40
CA HIS A 163 28.84 -26.55 -14.54
C HIS A 163 29.16 -26.68 -16.02
N ARG A 164 30.30 -26.11 -16.39
CA ARG A 164 31.03 -26.41 -17.62
C ARG A 164 32.03 -27.51 -17.34
#